data_AF-A0ABD0J606-F1
#
_entry.id   AF-A0ABD0J606-F1
#
_cell.length_a   1.000
_cell.length_b   1.000
_cell.length_c   1.000
_cell.angle_alpha   90.00
_cell.angle_beta   90.00
_cell.angle_gamma   90.00
#
_symmetry.space_group_name_H-M   'P 1'
#
loop_
_entity.id
_entity.type
_entity.pdbx_description
1 polymer ?
#
loop_
_entity_poly.entity_id
_entity_poly.type
_entity_poly.pdbx_seq_one_letter_code
_entity_poly.pdbx_strand_id
1 'polypeptide(L)'
;MIARRLDYMLVSDSVIDRAVACNIYSHAQSDHRRVEMRFKTSKLNRGPSYWKFNDSLLQDRLFVQEMNSLLEEITEQTHSDDPSVQWDL
;
A
#
# COMPACT_ATOMS: atom_id res chain seq x y z
N MET A 1 11.30 -35.30 12.02
CA MET A 1 11.16 -33.92 11.49
C MET A 1 9.83 -33.38 12.01
N ILE A 2 9.85 -32.34 12.84
CA ILE A 2 8.62 -31.75 13.41
C ILE A 2 8.12 -30.70 12.42
N ALA A 3 6.93 -30.91 11.84
CA ALA A 3 6.29 -29.89 11.03
C ALA A 3 5.89 -28.70 11.91
N ARG A 4 6.17 -27.48 11.45
CA ARG A 4 5.77 -26.24 12.13
C ARG A 4 4.96 -25.37 11.17
N ARG A 5 3.97 -24.66 11.71
CA ARG A 5 3.20 -23.65 10.95
C ARG A 5 3.84 -22.29 11.19
N LEU A 6 4.60 -21.82 10.21
CA LEU A 6 5.36 -20.57 10.27
C LEU A 6 4.64 -19.43 9.56
N ASP A 7 3.88 -19.74 8.52
CA ASP A 7 3.26 -18.75 7.64
C ASP A 7 1.83 -18.43 8.09
N TYR A 8 1.57 -17.14 8.33
CA TYR A 8 0.27 -16.60 8.74
C TYR A 8 -0.07 -15.34 7.94
N MET A 9 -1.35 -15.20 7.61
CA MET A 9 -1.91 -13.93 7.12
C MET A 9 -2.82 -13.39 8.22
N LEU A 10 -2.44 -12.25 8.80
CA LEU A 10 -3.25 -11.53 9.78
C LEU A 10 -4.08 -10.49 9.05
N VAL A 11 -5.32 -10.31 9.48
CA VAL A 11 -6.27 -9.36 8.90
C VAL A 11 -7.02 -8.65 10.01
N SER A 12 -7.40 -7.39 9.77
CA SER A 12 -8.24 -6.64 10.70
C SER A 12 -9.67 -7.18 10.71
N ASP A 13 -10.34 -7.08 11.86
CA ASP A 13 -11.75 -7.44 12.01
C ASP A 13 -12.64 -6.65 11.04
N SER A 14 -12.24 -5.44 10.64
CA SER A 14 -12.96 -4.63 9.65
C SER A 14 -12.99 -5.21 8.24
N VAL A 15 -12.13 -6.19 7.92
CA VAL A 15 -12.00 -6.76 6.56
C VAL A 15 -12.25 -8.27 6.55
N ILE A 16 -12.29 -8.95 7.71
CA ILE A 16 -12.48 -10.40 7.79
C ILE A 16 -13.79 -10.86 7.14
N ASP A 17 -14.87 -10.08 7.24
CA ASP A 17 -16.17 -10.38 6.61
C ASP A 17 -16.11 -10.44 5.08
N ARG A 18 -15.05 -9.89 4.48
CA ARG A 18 -14.80 -9.96 3.04
C ARG A 18 -14.00 -11.20 2.65
N ALA A 19 -13.41 -11.94 3.58
CA ALA A 19 -12.67 -13.16 3.28
C ALA A 19 -13.64 -14.26 2.82
N VAL A 20 -13.40 -14.80 1.62
CA VAL A 20 -14.23 -15.87 1.03
C VAL A 20 -13.55 -17.23 1.00
N ALA A 21 -12.24 -17.28 1.18
CA ALA A 21 -11.51 -18.54 1.33
C ALA A 21 -10.18 -18.33 2.05
N CYS A 22 -9.78 -19.35 2.83
CA CYS A 22 -8.49 -19.45 3.50
C CYS A 22 -7.95 -20.86 3.28
N ASN A 23 -6.90 -21.01 2.48
CA ASN A 23 -6.39 -22.30 2.04
C ASN A 23 -4.89 -22.45 2.31
N ILE A 24 -4.46 -23.70 2.44
CA ILE A 24 -3.05 -24.06 2.50
C ILE A 24 -2.78 -25.13 1.45
N TYR A 25 -1.86 -24.88 0.54
CA TYR A 25 -1.50 -25.77 -0.55
C TYR A 25 -0.08 -26.30 -0.38
N SER A 26 0.10 -27.60 -0.61
CA SER A 26 1.44 -28.17 -0.80
C SER A 26 2.02 -27.67 -2.13
N HIS A 27 3.28 -27.26 -2.12
CA HIS A 27 3.98 -26.84 -3.33
C HIS A 27 5.27 -27.63 -3.47
N ALA A 28 5.39 -28.46 -4.49
CA ALA A 28 6.50 -29.42 -4.61
C ALA A 28 7.88 -28.75 -4.79
N GLN A 29 7.90 -27.48 -5.20
CA GLN A 29 9.12 -26.69 -5.41
C GLN A 29 9.52 -25.84 -4.19
N SER A 30 8.84 -25.99 -3.06
CA SER A 30 9.15 -25.29 -1.82
C SER A 30 9.05 -26.25 -0.63
N ASP A 31 9.93 -26.05 0.34
CA ASP A 31 9.84 -26.66 1.67
C ASP A 31 8.74 -26.03 2.54
N HIS A 32 8.16 -24.91 2.09
CA HIS A 32 6.99 -24.27 2.69
C HIS A 32 5.69 -24.63 1.95
N ARG A 33 4.58 -24.58 2.70
CA ARG A 33 3.24 -24.66 2.13
C ARG A 33 2.74 -23.25 1.79
N ARG A 34 2.17 -23.08 0.60
CA ARG A 34 1.55 -21.82 0.20
C ARG A 34 0.31 -21.55 1.04
N VAL A 35 0.29 -20.43 1.74
CA VAL A 35 -0.91 -19.91 2.43
C VAL A 35 -1.62 -18.93 1.51
N GLU A 36 -2.93 -19.10 1.32
CA GLU A 36 -3.76 -18.25 0.46
C GLU A 36 -4.98 -17.75 1.24
N MET A 37 -5.25 -16.44 1.16
CA MET A 37 -6.51 -15.84 1.59
C MET A 37 -7.12 -15.10 0.40
N ARG A 38 -8.39 -15.36 0.10
CA ARG A 38 -9.13 -14.69 -0.98
C ARG A 38 -10.19 -13.78 -0.40
N PHE A 39 -10.28 -12.56 -0.91
CA PHE A 39 -11.27 -11.57 -0.50
C PHE A 39 -12.27 -11.32 -1.63
N LYS A 40 -13.54 -11.18 -1.27
CA LYS A 40 -14.57 -10.63 -2.13
C LYS A 40 -14.54 -9.12 -2.03
N THR A 41 -14.05 -8.49 -3.08
CA THR A 41 -14.15 -7.05 -3.25
C THR A 41 -15.46 -6.71 -3.94
N SER A 42 -16.04 -5.56 -3.63
CA SER A 42 -17.13 -5.01 -4.43
C SER A 42 -16.62 -4.73 -5.84
N LYS A 43 -17.47 -4.92 -6.86
CA LYS A 43 -17.24 -4.31 -8.17
C LYS A 43 -17.31 -2.79 -7.99
N LEU A 44 -16.19 -2.18 -7.64
CA LEU A 44 -16.00 -0.76 -7.87
C LEU A 44 -16.13 -0.59 -9.38
N ASN A 45 -17.06 0.25 -9.84
CA ASN A 45 -17.02 0.77 -11.21
C ASN A 45 -15.76 1.64 -11.29
N ARG A 46 -14.62 0.99 -11.53
CA ARG A 46 -13.32 1.62 -11.59
C ARG A 46 -13.29 2.41 -12.89
N GLY A 47 -13.12 3.72 -12.80
CA GLY A 47 -12.65 4.51 -13.94
C GLY A 47 -11.25 4.05 -14.37
N PRO A 48 -10.76 4.44 -15.55
CA PRO A 48 -9.54 3.93 -16.18
C PRO A 48 -8.21 4.20 -15.43
N SER A 49 -8.23 4.72 -14.20
CA SER A 49 -7.03 5.21 -13.49
C SER A 49 -7.05 4.82 -12.01
N TYR A 50 -5.95 4.20 -11.54
CA TYR A 50 -5.78 3.68 -10.18
C TYR A 50 -5.57 4.78 -9.13
N TRP A 51 -5.03 5.93 -9.53
CA TRP A 51 -4.87 7.12 -8.71
C TRP A 51 -5.12 8.33 -9.62
N LYS A 52 -6.22 9.05 -9.40
CA LYS A 52 -6.40 10.39 -9.95
C LYS A 52 -6.35 11.34 -8.78
N PHE A 53 -5.31 12.17 -8.76
CA PHE A 53 -5.35 13.37 -7.96
C PHE A 53 -6.62 14.17 -8.31
N ASN A 54 -7.33 14.67 -7.31
CA ASN A 54 -8.52 15.47 -7.54
C ASN A 54 -8.09 16.84 -8.04
N ASP A 55 -8.18 17.06 -9.35
CA ASP A 55 -7.76 18.29 -10.02
C ASP A 55 -8.53 19.54 -9.55
N SER A 56 -9.73 19.36 -8.98
CA SER A 56 -10.46 20.46 -8.36
C SER A 56 -9.68 21.12 -7.21
N LEU A 57 -8.79 20.38 -6.54
CA LEU A 57 -7.94 20.90 -5.47
C LEU A 57 -6.93 21.92 -5.98
N LEU A 58 -6.56 21.90 -7.26
CA LEU A 58 -5.70 22.94 -7.86
C LEU A 58 -6.38 24.30 -7.93
N GLN A 59 -7.71 24.34 -7.82
CA GLN A 59 -8.49 25.59 -7.78
C GLN A 59 -8.80 26.04 -6.35
N ASP A 60 -8.53 25.19 -5.35
CA ASP A 60 -8.69 25.54 -3.94
C ASP A 60 -7.43 26.29 -3.45
N ARG A 61 -7.61 27.58 -3.13
CA ARG A 61 -6.51 28.45 -2.72
C ARG A 61 -5.86 28.02 -1.41
N LEU A 62 -6.64 27.51 -0.46
CA LEU A 62 -6.10 27.07 0.83
C LEU A 62 -5.25 25.83 0.62
N PHE A 63 -5.77 24.86 -0.14
CA PHE A 63 -5.02 23.66 -0.48
C PHE A 63 -3.69 23.99 -1.18
N VAL A 64 -3.72 24.84 -2.20
CA VAL A 64 -2.49 25.22 -2.94
C VAL A 64 -1.50 25.92 -2.03
N GLN A 65 -1.95 26.81 -1.16
CA GLN A 65 -1.08 27.52 -0.23
C GLN A 65 -0.43 26.57 0.78
N GLU A 66 -1.22 25.71 1.43
CA GLU A 66 -0.71 24.74 2.40
C GLU A 66 0.25 23.74 1.77
N MET A 67 -0.08 23.25 0.57
CA MET A 67 0.80 22.34 -0.18
C MET A 67 2.13 23.00 -0.54
N ASN A 68 2.13 24.26 -0.97
CA ASN A 68 3.38 24.98 -1.26
C ASN A 68 4.22 25.17 0.00
N SER A 69 3.63 25.57 1.12
CA SER A 69 4.35 25.70 2.39
C SER A 69 4.93 24.38 2.88
N LEU A 70 4.18 23.28 2.73
CA LEU A 70 4.66 21.95 3.07
C LEU A 70 5.83 21.51 2.17
N LEU A 71 5.76 21.80 0.86
CA LEU A 71 6.84 21.48 -0.07
C LEU A 71 8.12 22.26 0.25
N GLU A 72 8.00 23.54 0.64
CA GLU A 72 9.13 24.33 1.12
C GLU A 72 9.74 23.71 2.37
N GLU A 73 8.91 23.38 3.38
CA GLU A 73 9.36 22.75 4.62
C GLU A 73 10.09 21.42 4.37
N ILE A 74 9.52 20.54 3.52
CA ILE A 74 10.14 19.25 3.19
C ILE A 74 11.46 19.48 2.47
N THR A 75 11.50 20.42 1.50
CA THR A 75 12.72 20.72 0.75
C THR A 75 13.84 21.22 1.66
N GLU A 76 13.52 22.05 2.66
CA GLU A 76 14.48 22.49 3.67
C GLU A 76 14.96 21.33 4.55
N GLN A 77 14.07 20.41 4.93
CA GLN A 77 14.40 19.26 5.78
C GLN A 77 15.22 18.19 5.05
N THR A 78 14.99 17.99 3.75
CA THR A 78 15.67 16.97 2.93
C THR A 78 16.84 17.53 2.12
N HIS A 79 17.17 18.82 2.29
CA HIS A 79 18.30 19.43 1.59
C HIS A 79 19.62 18.75 1.98
N SER A 80 20.24 18.10 1.00
CA SER A 80 21.60 17.56 1.08
C SER A 80 22.50 18.27 0.07
N ASP A 81 23.66 18.73 0.54
CA ASP A 81 24.73 19.30 -0.30
C ASP A 81 25.36 18.24 -1.22
N ASP A 82 25.16 16.94 -0.91
CA ASP A 82 25.54 15.83 -1.77
C ASP A 82 24.38 15.46 -2.71
N PRO A 83 24.51 15.70 -4.03
CA PRO A 83 23.47 15.40 -5.02
C PRO A 83 23.12 13.91 -5.11
N SER A 84 24.01 13.01 -4.66
CA SER A 84 23.77 11.57 -4.70
C SER A 84 22.76 11.10 -3.65
N VAL A 85 22.56 11.88 -2.59
CA VAL A 85 21.69 11.55 -1.45
C VAL A 85 20.26 12.08 -1.64
N GLN A 86 20.06 13.00 -2.58
CA GLN A 86 18.77 13.67 -2.82
C GLN A 86 17.66 12.75 -3.33
N TRP A 87 18.00 11.59 -3.89
CA TRP A 87 17.01 10.58 -4.34
C TRP A 87 16.62 9.59 -3.23
N ASP A 88 17.43 9.49 -2.18
CA ASP A 88 17.27 8.53 -1.08
C ASP A 88 16.67 9.16 0.19
N LEU A 89 16.59 10.50 0.25
CA LEU A 89 15.93 11.31 1.28
C LEU A 89 14.47 11.60 0.90
#